data_AF-A0A1Y1RH70-F1
#
_entry.id   AF-A0A1Y1RH70-F1
#
_cell.length_a   1.000
_cell.length_b   1.000
_cell.length_c   1.000
_cell.angle_alpha   90.00
_cell.angle_beta   90.00
_cell.angle_gamma   90.00
#
_symmetry.space_group_name_H-M   'P 1'
#
loop_
_entity.id
_entity.type
_entity.pdbx_description
1 polymer ?
#
loop_
_entity_poly.entity_id
_entity_poly.type
_entity_poly.pdbx_seq_one_letter_code
_entity_poly.pdbx_strand_id
1 'polypeptide(L)'
;MSPNSQSKKDVLTPSEREFVNRVRKSLEQYRLIDMTQNIHRELTGLKMIAESIRQYPSPFKTQTLGGRKRDMATLIDALANATFFTLDMVLPTRTLLGGAFITAKINFFRMLSYLIVEAFRDRKIQISLLNESHLFLSQAVYSKVTEALLSSMICDNKLSYTLRHRAARVALYMWEDRINREMADFFPILEGTWAARQ
;
A
#
# COMPACT_ATOMS: atom_id res chain seq x y z
N MET A 1 16.32 -16.04 23.45
CA MET A 1 15.68 -16.34 22.16
C MET A 1 14.72 -15.21 21.85
N SER A 2 15.14 -14.25 21.04
CA SER A 2 14.27 -13.15 20.61
C SER A 2 13.62 -13.54 19.29
N PRO A 3 12.30 -13.76 19.23
CA PRO A 3 11.61 -13.74 17.96
C PRO A 3 11.60 -12.28 17.45
N ASN A 4 11.43 -12.09 16.14
CA ASN A 4 11.03 -10.81 15.52
C ASN A 4 12.07 -9.76 15.06
N SER A 5 13.23 -10.17 14.53
CA SER A 5 13.98 -9.30 13.60
C SER A 5 13.63 -9.51 12.11
N GLN A 6 13.08 -10.69 11.74
CA GLN A 6 12.66 -11.01 10.37
C GLN A 6 11.26 -10.51 10.00
N SER A 7 10.35 -10.32 10.97
CA SER A 7 9.01 -9.76 10.75
C SER A 7 9.05 -8.33 10.21
N LYS A 8 10.04 -7.52 10.62
CA LYS A 8 10.14 -6.12 10.22
C LYS A 8 10.52 -5.89 8.77
N LYS A 9 10.91 -6.91 7.99
CA LYS A 9 11.44 -6.76 6.61
C LYS A 9 10.50 -7.23 5.51
N ASP A 10 9.33 -7.75 5.84
CA ASP A 10 8.44 -8.25 4.80
C ASP A 10 7.61 -7.17 4.13
N VAL A 11 7.25 -7.41 2.88
CA VAL A 11 6.38 -6.58 2.05
C VAL A 11 4.93 -7.05 2.08
N LEU A 12 4.72 -8.28 2.54
CA LEU A 12 3.42 -8.88 2.75
C LEU A 12 3.09 -8.94 4.24
N THR A 13 1.83 -8.73 4.56
CA THR A 13 1.29 -8.99 5.90
C THR A 13 1.34 -10.51 6.17
N PRO A 14 1.22 -10.95 7.44
CA PRO A 14 1.22 -12.38 7.77
C PRO A 14 0.17 -13.17 6.96
N SER A 15 -1.06 -12.63 6.87
CA SER A 15 -2.18 -13.24 6.14
C SER A 15 -1.92 -13.30 4.63
N GLU A 16 -1.44 -12.20 4.04
CA GLU A 16 -1.08 -12.15 2.62
C GLU A 16 0.03 -13.16 2.29
N ARG A 17 1.05 -13.26 3.15
CA ARG A 17 2.16 -14.19 2.97
C ARG A 17 1.69 -15.63 3.03
N GLU A 18 0.82 -15.96 3.98
CA GLU A 18 0.24 -17.29 4.09
C GLU A 18 -0.51 -17.66 2.80
N PHE A 19 -1.38 -16.77 2.32
CA PHE A 19 -2.10 -16.94 1.06
C PHE A 19 -1.15 -17.16 -0.13
N VAL A 20 -0.17 -16.27 -0.32
CA VAL A 20 0.80 -16.36 -1.43
C VAL A 20 1.59 -17.66 -1.36
N ASN A 21 1.98 -18.11 -0.17
CA ASN A 21 2.67 -19.38 0.01
C ASN A 21 1.77 -20.58 -0.33
N ARG A 22 0.48 -20.54 0.00
CA ARG A 22 -0.48 -21.59 -0.39
C ARG A 22 -0.64 -21.67 -1.89
N VAL A 23 -0.83 -20.53 -2.57
CA VAL A 23 -0.91 -20.47 -4.03
C VAL A 23 0.37 -21.04 -4.66
N ARG A 24 1.54 -20.58 -4.21
CA ARG A 24 2.83 -21.05 -4.72
C ARG A 24 3.04 -22.56 -4.54
N LYS A 25 2.78 -23.09 -3.35
CA LYS A 25 2.92 -24.54 -3.08
C LYS A 25 2.01 -25.38 -3.99
N SER A 26 0.78 -24.92 -4.21
CA SER A 26 -0.14 -25.59 -5.12
C SER A 26 0.37 -25.55 -6.56
N LEU A 27 0.89 -24.41 -7.05
CA LEU A 27 1.46 -24.30 -8.39
C LEU A 27 2.70 -25.20 -8.58
N GLU A 28 3.56 -25.27 -7.56
CA GLU A 28 4.72 -26.18 -7.54
C GLU A 28 4.29 -27.65 -7.64
N GLN A 29 3.21 -28.04 -6.94
CA GLN A 29 2.65 -29.39 -7.01
C GLN A 29 2.15 -29.75 -8.43
N TYR A 30 1.55 -28.79 -9.14
CA TYR A 30 1.11 -28.97 -10.53
C TYR A 30 2.24 -28.80 -11.57
N ARG A 31 3.50 -28.61 -11.13
CA ARG A 31 4.68 -28.39 -11.99
C ARG A 31 4.55 -27.19 -12.93
N LEU A 32 3.80 -26.15 -12.52
CA LEU A 32 3.62 -24.91 -13.27
C LEU A 32 4.77 -23.93 -12.96
N ILE A 33 5.98 -24.29 -13.41
CA ILE A 33 7.23 -23.61 -13.04
C ILE A 33 7.22 -22.14 -13.46
N ASP A 34 6.75 -21.82 -14.66
CA ASP A 34 6.73 -20.46 -15.20
C ASP A 34 5.86 -19.52 -14.35
N MET A 35 4.71 -20.01 -13.86
CA MET A 35 3.81 -19.24 -13.00
C MET A 35 4.45 -18.97 -11.64
N THR A 36 5.13 -19.96 -11.06
CA THR A 36 5.88 -19.79 -9.81
C THR A 36 7.02 -18.80 -9.97
N GLN A 37 7.72 -18.79 -11.10
CA GLN A 37 8.76 -17.80 -11.39
C GLN A 37 8.19 -16.38 -11.54
N ASN A 38 7.04 -16.22 -12.18
CA ASN A 38 6.35 -14.93 -12.26
C ASN A 38 6.03 -14.37 -10.86
N ILE A 39 5.47 -15.20 -9.97
CA ILE A 39 5.22 -14.81 -8.56
C ILE A 39 6.52 -14.37 -7.88
N HIS A 40 7.60 -15.11 -8.05
CA HIS A 40 8.90 -14.77 -7.46
C HIS A 40 9.45 -13.43 -7.97
N ARG A 41 9.36 -13.18 -9.28
CA ARG A 41 9.81 -11.94 -9.90
C ARG A 41 9.04 -10.73 -9.36
N GLU A 42 7.72 -10.80 -9.33
CA GLU A 42 6.90 -9.69 -8.83
C GLU A 42 7.12 -9.43 -7.34
N LEU A 43 7.27 -10.48 -6.52
CA LEU A 43 7.63 -10.34 -5.11
C LEU A 43 9.00 -9.69 -4.91
N THR A 44 9.95 -10.01 -5.78
CA THR A 44 11.28 -9.39 -5.76
C THR A 44 11.19 -7.91 -6.09
N GLY A 45 10.40 -7.53 -7.11
CA GLY A 45 10.11 -6.14 -7.43
C GLY A 45 9.50 -5.37 -6.25
N LEU A 46 8.50 -5.95 -5.58
CA LEU A 46 7.89 -5.35 -4.38
C LEU A 46 8.92 -5.13 -3.26
N LYS A 47 9.81 -6.09 -3.02
CA LYS A 47 10.89 -5.98 -2.04
C LYS A 47 11.87 -4.86 -2.38
N MET A 48 12.24 -4.72 -3.64
CA MET A 48 13.14 -3.64 -4.08
C MET A 48 12.53 -2.25 -3.85
N ILE A 49 11.24 -2.08 -4.15
CA ILE A 49 10.53 -0.82 -3.86
C ILE A 49 10.49 -0.57 -2.34
N ALA A 50 10.13 -1.57 -1.55
CA ALA A 50 10.05 -1.44 -0.10
C ALA A 50 11.40 -1.11 0.54
N GLU A 51 12.49 -1.72 0.06
CA GLU A 51 13.84 -1.40 0.51
C GLU A 51 14.21 0.04 0.15
N SER A 52 13.87 0.49 -1.06
CA SER A 52 14.07 1.88 -1.48
C SER A 52 13.32 2.84 -0.55
N ILE A 53 12.08 2.53 -0.15
CA ILE A 53 11.31 3.35 0.80
C ILE A 53 12.03 3.45 2.15
N ARG A 54 12.57 2.33 2.66
CA ARG A 54 13.24 2.26 3.96
C ARG A 54 14.50 3.13 4.05
N GLN A 55 15.17 3.39 2.93
CA GLN A 55 16.35 4.25 2.86
C GLN A 55 16.03 5.72 3.09
N TYR A 56 14.80 6.15 2.80
CA TYR A 56 14.39 7.54 3.02
C TYR A 56 13.91 7.76 4.45
N PRO A 57 14.25 8.91 5.06
CA PRO A 57 13.85 9.22 6.43
C PRO A 57 12.33 9.33 6.56
N SER A 58 11.83 8.88 7.71
CA SER A 58 10.44 9.09 8.12
C SER A 58 10.09 10.58 8.09
N PRO A 59 8.89 10.97 7.61
CA PRO A 59 8.43 12.35 7.66
C PRO A 59 8.19 12.85 9.10
N PHE A 60 8.09 11.95 10.08
CA PHE A 60 7.99 12.31 11.49
C PHE A 60 9.33 12.67 12.13
N LYS A 61 10.45 12.34 11.48
CA LYS A 61 11.77 12.77 11.95
C LYS A 61 12.01 14.22 11.55
N THR A 62 12.39 15.04 12.54
CA THR A 62 12.86 16.40 12.28
C THR A 62 14.17 16.34 11.51
N GLN A 63 14.29 17.14 10.45
CA GLN A 63 15.48 17.27 9.64
C GLN A 63 15.92 18.72 9.63
N THR A 64 17.23 18.93 9.77
CA THR A 64 17.86 20.25 9.66
C THR A 64 18.84 20.24 8.50
N LEU A 65 18.63 21.13 7.53
CA LEU A 65 19.53 21.28 6.39
C LEU A 65 19.77 22.77 6.14
N GLY A 66 21.03 23.20 6.21
CA GLY A 66 21.42 24.59 5.90
C GLY A 66 20.63 25.66 6.69
N GLY A 67 20.37 25.43 7.98
CA GLY A 67 19.60 26.34 8.83
C GLY A 67 18.07 26.24 8.70
N ARG A 68 17.55 25.47 7.75
CA ARG A 68 16.11 25.18 7.63
C ARG A 68 15.75 23.95 8.46
N LYS A 69 14.73 24.08 9.30
CA LYS A 69 14.14 22.96 10.06
C LYS A 69 12.88 22.50 9.36
N ARG A 70 12.81 21.21 9.03
CA ARG A 70 11.59 20.53 8.61
C ARG A 70 11.17 19.55 9.69
N ASP A 71 10.02 19.78 10.27
CA ASP A 71 9.36 18.85 11.18
C ASP A 71 7.93 18.54 10.69
N MET A 72 7.23 17.68 11.42
CA MET A 72 5.88 17.24 11.05
C MET A 72 4.91 18.42 10.88
N ALA A 73 4.97 19.43 11.75
CA ALA A 73 4.06 20.57 11.70
C ALA A 73 4.30 21.38 10.41
N THR A 74 5.57 21.73 10.15
CA THR A 74 5.93 22.46 8.91
C THR A 74 5.58 21.70 7.63
N LEU A 75 5.67 20.36 7.65
CA LEU A 75 5.25 19.53 6.51
C LEU A 75 3.73 19.54 6.33
N ILE A 76 2.96 19.43 7.41
CA ILE A 76 1.50 19.47 7.33
C ILE A 76 1.04 20.84 6.81
N ASP A 77 1.64 21.93 7.29
CA ASP A 77 1.35 23.27 6.79
C ASP A 77 1.71 23.42 5.31
N ALA A 78 2.87 22.90 4.88
CA ALA A 78 3.27 22.92 3.48
C ALA A 78 2.28 22.15 2.59
N LEU A 79 1.82 20.97 3.05
CA LEU A 79 0.82 20.17 2.35
C LEU A 79 -0.53 20.89 2.30
N ALA A 80 -1.00 21.46 3.41
CA ALA A 80 -2.28 22.18 3.47
C ALA A 80 -2.33 23.41 2.56
N ASN A 81 -1.17 23.98 2.21
CA ASN A 81 -1.04 25.08 1.25
C ASN A 81 -0.74 24.62 -0.18
N ALA A 82 -0.58 23.33 -0.42
CA ALA A 82 -0.31 22.80 -1.75
C ALA A 82 -1.57 22.88 -2.64
N THR A 83 -1.31 22.87 -3.95
CA THR A 83 -2.30 22.75 -5.01
C THR A 83 -2.09 21.43 -5.73
N PHE A 84 -3.02 21.02 -6.59
CA PHE A 84 -2.85 19.84 -7.43
C PHE A 84 -1.54 19.87 -8.27
N PHE A 85 -1.07 21.05 -8.64
CA PHE A 85 0.16 21.23 -9.42
C PHE A 85 1.44 21.23 -8.58
N THR A 86 1.33 21.49 -7.27
CA THR A 86 2.48 21.64 -6.38
C THR A 86 2.61 20.54 -5.33
N LEU A 87 1.59 19.69 -5.17
CA LEU A 87 1.56 18.64 -4.17
C LEU A 87 2.78 17.72 -4.26
N ASP A 88 3.11 17.22 -5.45
CA ASP A 88 4.23 16.30 -5.66
C ASP A 88 5.59 16.90 -5.29
N MET A 89 5.75 18.23 -5.37
CA MET A 89 6.97 18.94 -4.98
C MET A 89 7.13 19.05 -3.46
N VAL A 90 6.03 18.96 -2.71
CA VAL A 90 6.00 19.04 -1.25
C VAL A 90 6.08 17.65 -0.61
N LEU A 91 5.59 16.62 -1.30
CA LEU A 91 5.58 15.26 -0.80
C LEU A 91 7.00 14.75 -0.50
N PRO A 92 7.24 14.12 0.66
CA PRO A 92 8.48 13.39 0.89
C PRO A 92 8.67 12.30 -0.17
N THR A 93 9.91 12.09 -0.65
CA THR A 93 10.23 11.01 -1.60
C THR A 93 9.75 9.65 -1.11
N ARG A 94 9.86 9.41 0.20
CA ARG A 94 9.33 8.20 0.88
C ARG A 94 7.85 7.97 0.59
N THR A 95 7.04 9.03 0.57
CA THR A 95 5.61 8.99 0.29
C THR A 95 5.34 8.65 -1.18
N LEU A 96 6.06 9.29 -2.11
CA LEU A 96 5.93 9.02 -3.55
C LEU A 96 6.25 7.57 -3.89
N LEU A 97 7.35 7.03 -3.35
CA LEU A 97 7.71 5.63 -3.49
C LEU A 97 6.67 4.70 -2.84
N GLY A 98 6.07 5.13 -1.73
CA GLY A 98 4.88 4.49 -1.19
C GLY A 98 3.77 4.37 -2.24
N GLY A 99 3.36 5.48 -2.85
CA GLY A 99 2.37 5.49 -3.92
C GLY A 99 2.65 4.46 -5.02
N ALA A 100 3.91 4.27 -5.41
CA ALA A 100 4.33 3.22 -6.35
C ALA A 100 4.19 1.81 -5.76
N PHE A 101 4.58 1.59 -4.50
CA PHE A 101 4.46 0.30 -3.82
C PHE A 101 3.02 -0.21 -3.77
N ILE A 102 2.04 0.64 -3.46
CA ILE A 102 0.65 0.19 -3.38
C ILE A 102 0.10 -0.19 -4.77
N THR A 103 0.46 0.56 -5.80
CA THR A 103 0.10 0.24 -7.19
C THR A 103 0.71 -1.10 -7.62
N ALA A 104 2.00 -1.33 -7.30
CA ALA A 104 2.65 -2.60 -7.56
C ALA A 104 1.95 -3.76 -6.82
N LYS A 105 1.52 -3.54 -5.57
CA LYS A 105 0.80 -4.54 -4.77
C LYS A 105 -0.59 -4.87 -5.34
N ILE A 106 -1.33 -3.87 -5.84
CA ILE A 106 -2.58 -4.07 -6.59
C ILE A 106 -2.33 -4.95 -7.82
N ASN A 107 -1.31 -4.64 -8.60
CA ASN A 107 -0.97 -5.41 -9.81
C ASN A 107 -0.55 -6.84 -9.46
N PHE A 108 0.19 -7.03 -8.37
CA PHE A 108 0.57 -8.35 -7.88
C PHE A 108 -0.63 -9.22 -7.53
N PHE A 109 -1.59 -8.73 -6.74
CA PHE A 109 -2.80 -9.52 -6.42
C PHE A 109 -3.69 -9.75 -7.64
N ARG A 110 -3.77 -8.78 -8.56
CA ARG A 110 -4.46 -8.98 -9.84
C ARG A 110 -3.83 -10.09 -10.67
N MET A 111 -2.50 -10.11 -10.77
CA MET A 111 -1.77 -11.20 -11.42
C MET A 111 -2.05 -12.54 -10.74
N LEU A 112 -2.02 -12.61 -9.41
CA LEU A 112 -2.35 -13.84 -8.68
C LEU A 112 -3.74 -14.35 -9.01
N SER A 113 -4.75 -13.48 -9.10
CA SER A 113 -6.09 -13.89 -9.52
C SER A 113 -6.09 -14.53 -10.91
N TYR A 114 -5.33 -13.98 -11.88
CA TYR A 114 -5.21 -14.59 -13.21
C TYR A 114 -4.53 -15.97 -13.17
N LEU A 115 -3.44 -16.09 -12.40
CA LEU A 115 -2.76 -17.39 -12.22
C LEU A 115 -3.67 -18.43 -11.55
N ILE A 116 -4.51 -18.02 -10.60
CA ILE A 116 -5.48 -18.91 -9.95
C ILE A 116 -6.53 -19.40 -10.97
N VAL A 117 -7.04 -18.52 -11.83
CA VAL A 117 -8.00 -18.91 -12.87
C VAL A 117 -7.39 -19.92 -13.84
N GLU A 118 -6.12 -19.72 -14.21
CA GLU A 118 -5.44 -20.56 -15.19
C GLU A 118 -5.04 -21.93 -14.62
N ALA A 119 -4.51 -21.96 -13.39
CA ALA A 119 -3.91 -23.15 -12.80
C ALA A 119 -4.91 -24.12 -12.16
N PHE A 120 -5.98 -23.61 -11.51
CA PHE A 120 -6.85 -24.44 -10.68
C PHE A 120 -8.12 -24.83 -11.45
N ARG A 121 -8.25 -26.14 -11.72
CA ARG A 121 -9.44 -26.70 -12.39
C ARG A 121 -10.57 -27.06 -11.42
N ASP A 122 -10.24 -27.37 -10.16
CA ASP A 122 -11.24 -27.59 -9.12
C ASP A 122 -11.92 -26.26 -8.79
N ARG A 123 -13.20 -26.17 -9.11
CA ARG A 123 -13.99 -24.94 -8.97
C ARG A 123 -14.13 -24.50 -7.51
N LYS A 124 -14.19 -25.42 -6.54
CA LYS A 124 -14.31 -25.07 -5.12
C LYS A 124 -13.02 -24.43 -4.61
N ILE A 125 -11.88 -25.05 -4.94
CA ILE A 125 -10.56 -24.53 -4.57
C ILE A 125 -10.31 -23.19 -5.25
N GLN A 126 -10.60 -23.10 -6.55
CA GLN A 126 -10.44 -21.88 -7.34
C GLN A 126 -11.24 -20.72 -6.75
N ILE A 127 -12.55 -20.91 -6.48
CA ILE A 127 -13.39 -19.86 -5.88
C ILE A 127 -12.86 -19.42 -4.52
N SER A 128 -12.44 -20.36 -3.66
CA SER A 128 -11.89 -20.02 -2.35
C SER A 128 -10.64 -19.14 -2.45
N LEU A 129 -9.70 -19.49 -3.34
CA LEU A 129 -8.47 -18.73 -3.54
C LEU A 129 -8.74 -17.37 -4.21
N LEU A 130 -9.70 -17.31 -5.13
CA LEU A 130 -10.11 -16.06 -5.76
C LEU A 130 -10.72 -15.09 -4.75
N ASN A 131 -11.63 -15.55 -3.89
CA ASN A 131 -12.25 -14.71 -2.87
C ASN A 131 -11.19 -14.07 -1.96
N GLU A 132 -10.19 -14.85 -1.55
CA GLU A 132 -9.10 -14.36 -0.72
C GLU A 132 -8.18 -13.38 -1.49
N SER A 133 -7.86 -13.68 -2.75
CA SER A 133 -7.14 -12.75 -3.63
C SER A 133 -7.88 -11.41 -3.79
N HIS A 134 -9.20 -11.49 -4.00
CA HIS A 134 -10.07 -10.32 -4.14
C HIS A 134 -10.14 -9.49 -2.86
N LEU A 135 -10.12 -10.13 -1.69
CA LEU A 135 -10.04 -9.43 -0.41
C LEU A 135 -8.77 -8.58 -0.32
N PHE A 136 -7.59 -9.17 -0.54
CA PHE A 136 -6.32 -8.43 -0.48
C PHE A 136 -6.20 -7.36 -1.56
N LEU A 137 -6.67 -7.65 -2.77
CA LEU A 137 -6.75 -6.68 -3.86
C LEU A 137 -7.63 -5.47 -3.47
N SER A 138 -8.81 -5.74 -2.90
CA SER A 138 -9.75 -4.68 -2.50
C SER A 138 -9.17 -3.81 -1.39
N GLN A 139 -8.51 -4.40 -0.39
CA GLN A 139 -7.81 -3.65 0.66
C GLN A 139 -6.73 -2.72 0.09
N ALA A 140 -5.95 -3.21 -0.88
CA ALA A 140 -4.94 -2.39 -1.54
C ALA A 140 -5.57 -1.26 -2.38
N VAL A 141 -6.69 -1.53 -3.05
CA VAL A 141 -7.45 -0.51 -3.81
C VAL A 141 -8.05 0.54 -2.88
N TYR A 142 -8.67 0.16 -1.76
CA TYR A 142 -9.22 1.10 -0.78
C TYR A 142 -8.15 2.03 -0.24
N SER A 143 -6.99 1.48 0.10
CA SER A 143 -5.83 2.27 0.50
C SER A 143 -5.46 3.33 -0.54
N LYS A 144 -5.48 2.97 -1.83
CA LYS A 144 -5.17 3.91 -2.92
C LYS A 144 -6.27 4.95 -3.14
N VAL A 145 -7.54 4.56 -3.01
CA VAL A 145 -8.68 5.47 -3.13
C VAL A 145 -8.69 6.48 -1.98
N THR A 146 -8.43 6.04 -0.75
CA THR A 146 -8.27 6.95 0.40
C THR A 146 -7.14 7.95 0.16
N GLU A 147 -6.00 7.49 -0.35
CA GLU A 147 -4.88 8.36 -0.70
C GLU A 147 -5.28 9.44 -1.72
N ALA A 148 -6.03 9.06 -2.76
CA ALA A 148 -6.53 10.01 -3.74
C ALA A 148 -7.55 11.00 -3.15
N LEU A 149 -8.46 10.54 -2.29
CA LEU A 149 -9.45 11.38 -1.63
C LEU A 149 -8.80 12.38 -0.67
N LEU A 150 -7.84 11.93 0.14
CA LEU A 150 -7.11 12.83 1.03
C LEU A 150 -6.31 13.86 0.24
N SER A 151 -5.67 13.44 -0.87
CA SER A 151 -4.94 14.36 -1.75
C SER A 151 -5.87 15.39 -2.39
N SER A 152 -7.08 15.00 -2.82
CA SER A 152 -8.05 15.94 -3.37
C SER A 152 -8.56 16.92 -2.32
N MET A 153 -8.81 16.46 -1.09
CA MET A 153 -9.17 17.33 0.03
C MET A 153 -8.06 18.32 0.37
N ILE A 154 -6.80 17.88 0.37
CA ILE A 154 -5.64 18.75 0.62
C ILE A 154 -5.55 19.86 -0.43
N CYS A 155 -5.82 19.54 -1.70
CA CYS A 155 -5.66 20.47 -2.81
C CYS A 155 -6.91 21.32 -3.11
N ASP A 156 -8.04 21.08 -2.45
CA ASP A 156 -9.29 21.80 -2.71
C ASP A 156 -9.30 23.17 -2.00
N ASN A 157 -9.11 24.23 -2.77
CA ASN A 157 -9.11 25.61 -2.28
C ASN A 157 -10.48 26.11 -1.79
N LYS A 158 -11.57 25.39 -2.05
CA LYS A 158 -12.90 25.68 -1.50
C LYS A 158 -13.04 25.18 -0.06
N LEU A 159 -12.19 24.25 0.38
CA LEU A 159 -12.18 23.77 1.76
C LEU A 159 -11.41 24.71 2.67
N SER A 160 -11.89 24.84 3.91
CA SER A 160 -11.20 25.64 4.92
C SER A 160 -9.78 25.13 5.19
N TYR A 161 -8.88 26.03 5.54
CA TYR A 161 -7.50 25.67 5.92
C TYR A 161 -7.47 24.57 6.99
N THR A 162 -8.33 24.67 8.00
CA THR A 162 -8.46 23.69 9.08
C THR A 162 -8.78 22.28 8.55
N LEU A 163 -9.64 22.17 7.54
CA LEU A 163 -10.01 20.88 6.96
C LEU A 163 -8.88 20.30 6.11
N ARG A 164 -8.23 21.14 5.29
CA ARG A 164 -7.04 20.75 4.51
C ARG A 164 -5.88 20.30 5.39
N HIS A 165 -5.63 21.02 6.48
CA HIS A 165 -4.62 20.68 7.47
C HIS A 165 -4.94 19.34 8.17
N ARG A 166 -6.20 19.08 8.51
CA ARG A 166 -6.62 17.77 9.06
C ARG A 166 -6.41 16.65 8.03
N ALA A 167 -6.79 16.86 6.78
CA ALA A 167 -6.59 15.89 5.70
C ALA A 167 -5.09 15.59 5.49
N ALA A 168 -4.24 16.62 5.45
CA ALA A 168 -2.79 16.49 5.36
C ALA A 168 -2.19 15.68 6.52
N ARG A 169 -2.65 15.92 7.75
CA ARG A 169 -2.23 15.15 8.92
C ARG A 169 -2.62 13.67 8.80
N VAL A 170 -3.88 13.37 8.45
CA VAL A 170 -4.36 11.99 8.28
C VAL A 170 -3.60 11.28 7.16
N ALA A 171 -3.40 11.96 6.03
CA ALA A 171 -2.62 11.43 4.91
C ALA A 171 -1.20 11.06 5.33
N LEU A 172 -0.54 11.91 6.13
CA LEU A 172 0.82 11.67 6.57
C LEU A 172 0.96 10.41 7.44
N TYR A 173 0.02 10.18 8.36
CA TYR A 173 -0.03 8.94 9.15
C TYR A 173 -0.26 7.72 8.27
N MET A 174 -1.23 7.79 7.37
CA MET A 174 -1.54 6.69 6.45
C MET A 174 -0.35 6.35 5.53
N TRP A 175 0.37 7.37 5.04
CA TRP A 175 1.54 7.17 4.20
C TRP A 175 2.72 6.56 4.95
N GLU A 176 2.93 6.90 6.23
CA GLU A 176 4.04 6.31 6.97
C GLU A 176 3.80 4.85 7.34
N ASP A 177 2.55 4.49 7.70
CA ASP A 177 2.22 3.15 8.18
C ASP A 177 2.02 2.11 7.07
N ARG A 178 2.02 2.53 5.79
CA ARG A 178 1.64 1.72 4.62
C ARG A 178 2.44 0.43 4.38
N ILE A 179 3.67 0.33 4.90
CA ILE A 179 4.53 -0.87 4.77
C ILE A 179 4.38 -1.77 6.01
N ASN A 180 4.06 -1.20 7.16
CA ASN A 180 4.20 -1.87 8.45
C ASN A 180 2.88 -2.32 9.07
N ARG A 181 1.73 -1.81 8.63
CA ARG A 181 0.41 -2.17 9.17
C ARG A 181 -0.53 -2.74 8.12
N GLU A 182 -1.32 -3.72 8.55
CA GLU A 182 -2.61 -4.03 7.93
C GLU A 182 -3.49 -2.78 8.08
N MET A 183 -3.91 -2.15 6.99
CA MET A 183 -4.85 -1.01 7.01
C MET A 183 -6.27 -1.42 7.43
N ALA A 184 -6.42 -2.45 8.27
CA ALA A 184 -7.70 -2.94 8.77
C ALA A 184 -8.39 -1.87 9.66
N ASP A 185 -7.61 -1.05 10.36
CA ASP A 185 -8.15 -0.10 11.35
C ASP A 185 -8.82 1.13 10.72
N PHE A 186 -8.61 1.40 9.42
CA PHE A 186 -8.91 2.74 8.89
C PHE A 186 -10.21 2.87 8.09
N PHE A 187 -10.82 1.81 7.54
CA PHE A 187 -11.99 2.01 6.66
C PHE A 187 -13.04 0.88 6.61
N PRO A 188 -13.84 0.69 7.68
CA PRO A 188 -15.12 -0.01 7.56
C PRO A 188 -16.12 0.73 6.64
N ILE A 189 -16.02 2.06 6.53
CA ILE A 189 -16.97 2.88 5.74
C ILE A 189 -16.73 2.74 4.22
N LEU A 190 -15.48 2.73 3.74
CA LEU A 190 -15.22 2.55 2.30
C LEU A 190 -15.55 1.13 1.84
N GLU A 191 -15.33 0.14 2.70
CA GLU A 191 -15.74 -1.24 2.44
C GLU A 191 -17.27 -1.33 2.27
N GLY A 192 -18.04 -0.72 3.16
CA GLY A 192 -19.50 -0.65 3.04
C GLY A 192 -19.98 0.09 1.78
N THR A 193 -19.28 1.17 1.38
CA THR A 193 -19.65 1.96 0.19
C THR A 193 -19.30 1.23 -1.11
N TRP A 194 -18.24 0.43 -1.11
CA TRP A 194 -17.82 -0.36 -2.28
C TRP A 194 -18.62 -1.64 -2.44
N ALA A 195 -18.93 -2.34 -1.34
CA ALA A 195 -19.82 -3.50 -1.36
C ALA A 195 -21.21 -3.16 -1.91
N ALA A 196 -21.70 -1.95 -1.63
CA ALA A 196 -22.98 -1.45 -2.18
C ALA A 196 -22.95 -1.15 -3.69
N ARG A 197 -21.77 -1.20 -4.33
CA ARG A 197 -21.58 -0.95 -5.77
C ARG A 197 -21.55 -2.24 -6.60
N GLN A 198 -21.45 -3.41 -5.94
CA GLN A 198 -21.58 -4.74 -6.53
C GLN A 198 -23.02 -5.23 -6.40
#